data_AF-A0A6G0S906-F1
#
_entry.id   AF-A0A6G0S906-F1
#
_cell.length_a   1.000
_cell.length_b   1.000
_cell.length_c   1.000
_cell.angle_alpha   90.00
_cell.angle_beta   90.00
_cell.angle_gamma   90.00
#
_symmetry.space_group_name_H-M   'P 1'
#
loop_
_entity.id
_entity.type
_entity.pdbx_description
1 polymer ?
#
loop_
_entity_poly.entity_id
_entity_poly.type
_entity_poly.pdbx_seq_one_letter_code
_entity_poly.pdbx_strand_id
1 'polypeptide(L)'
;MKQLEFAPVDNRSFLVEENPELPIVLKNIPLLSNKAQVLDLTAKECLTDEIMHLSLTKKFGTDPNIVVFAASTLGVVLDGHITANQSDIQLSMSGLSKEIVLFPVNCNGNH
;
A
#
# COMPACT_ATOMS: atom_id res chain seq x y z
N MET A 1 -25.14 -8.18 33.17
CA MET A 1 -24.21 -8.46 32.05
C MET A 1 -23.04 -9.24 32.60
N LYS A 2 -22.69 -10.40 32.03
CA LYS A 2 -21.54 -11.21 32.49
C LYS A 2 -20.28 -10.73 31.77
N GLN A 3 -19.30 -10.26 32.53
CA GLN A 3 -17.98 -9.89 32.02
C GLN A 3 -17.22 -11.15 31.63
N LEU A 4 -16.67 -11.21 30.40
CA LEU A 4 -15.75 -12.28 30.02
C LEU A 4 -14.43 -12.04 30.73
N GLU A 5 -14.04 -12.95 31.62
CA GLU A 5 -12.68 -13.03 32.14
C GLU A 5 -11.83 -13.84 31.15
N PHE A 6 -10.84 -13.19 30.55
CA PHE A 6 -9.79 -13.87 29.81
C PHE A 6 -8.66 -14.19 30.79
N ALA A 7 -8.61 -15.42 31.27
CA ALA A 7 -7.43 -15.90 31.97
C ALA A 7 -6.28 -16.03 30.94
N PRO A 8 -5.09 -15.47 31.21
CA PRO A 8 -3.92 -15.73 30.38
C PRO A 8 -3.60 -17.22 30.51
N VAL A 9 -3.76 -17.97 29.42
CA VAL A 9 -3.25 -19.34 29.35
C VAL A 9 -1.73 -19.22 29.28
N ASP A 10 -1.08 -19.44 30.42
CA ASP A 10 0.36 -19.39 30.57
C ASP A 10 0.99 -20.60 29.87
N ASN A 11 1.11 -20.53 28.54
CA ASN A 11 1.86 -21.48 27.73
C ASN A 11 3.36 -21.24 27.94
N ARG A 12 3.90 -21.61 29.12
CA ARG A 12 5.33 -21.52 29.46
C ARG A 12 6.22 -22.53 28.74
N SER A 13 5.98 -22.78 27.46
CA SER A 13 6.87 -23.62 26.67
C SER A 13 6.78 -23.28 25.19
N PHE A 14 7.10 -22.04 24.84
CA PHE A 14 7.64 -21.77 23.51
C PHE A 14 9.15 -21.69 23.65
N LEU A 15 9.86 -22.64 23.04
CA LEU A 15 11.30 -22.59 22.89
C LEU A 15 11.59 -21.57 21.78
N VAL A 16 12.15 -20.43 22.18
CA VAL A 16 12.72 -19.47 21.23
C VAL A 16 14.18 -19.86 21.02
N GLU A 17 14.47 -20.55 19.93
CA GLU A 17 15.84 -20.76 19.49
C GLU A 17 16.25 -19.64 18.53
N GLU A 18 17.38 -19.01 18.81
CA GLU A 18 18.00 -18.07 17.89
C GLU A 18 18.45 -18.85 16.66
N ASN A 19 17.91 -18.48 15.49
CA ASN A 19 18.34 -19.07 14.23
C ASN A 19 19.53 -18.24 13.70
N PRO A 20 20.78 -18.75 13.77
CA PRO A 20 21.98 -18.00 13.38
C PRO A 20 22.06 -17.77 11.87
N GLU A 21 21.29 -18.52 11.07
CA GLU A 21 21.21 -18.36 9.62
C GLU A 21 20.14 -17.36 9.20
N LEU A 22 19.21 -16.99 10.10
CA LEU A 22 18.14 -16.04 9.84
C LEU A 22 18.66 -14.70 9.27
N PRO A 23 19.74 -14.09 9.79
CA PRO A 23 20.27 -12.85 9.21
C PRO A 23 20.80 -13.03 7.79
N ILE A 24 21.33 -14.20 7.46
CA ILE A 24 21.86 -14.54 6.14
C ILE A 24 20.71 -14.78 5.17
N VAL A 25 19.70 -15.54 5.59
CA VAL A 25 18.47 -15.79 4.84
C VAL A 25 17.77 -14.46 4.51
N LEU A 26 17.64 -13.56 5.49
CA LEU A 26 17.04 -12.24 5.30
C LEU A 26 17.83 -11.37 4.31
N LYS A 27 19.16 -11.41 4.33
CA LYS A 27 20.01 -10.71 3.35
C LYS A 27 19.88 -11.24 1.93
N ASN A 28 19.53 -12.52 1.79
CA ASN A 28 19.39 -13.19 0.50
C ASN A 28 17.96 -13.13 -0.06
N ILE A 29 17.00 -12.55 0.67
CA ILE A 29 15.70 -12.22 0.10
C ILE A 29 15.95 -11.09 -0.91
N PRO A 30 15.73 -11.31 -2.22
CA PRO A 30 15.93 -10.26 -3.20
C PRO A 30 15.03 -9.08 -2.84
N LEU A 31 15.65 -7.93 -2.56
CA LEU A 31 15.00 -6.66 -2.21
C LEU A 31 14.02 -6.17 -3.29
N LEU A 32 14.05 -6.78 -4.47
CA LEU A 32 13.18 -6.52 -5.61
C LEU A 32 11.96 -7.46 -5.68
N SER A 33 11.73 -8.28 -4.65
CA SER A 33 10.51 -9.07 -4.56
C SER A 33 9.37 -8.21 -3.99
N ASN A 34 8.17 -8.37 -4.54
CA ASN A 34 6.90 -7.85 -4.01
C ASN A 34 6.77 -8.05 -2.48
N LYS A 35 7.45 -9.07 -1.93
CA LYS A 35 7.51 -9.37 -0.49
C LYS A 35 8.28 -8.33 0.34
N ALA A 36 9.33 -7.71 -0.22
CA ALA A 36 10.10 -6.67 0.46
C ALA A 36 9.28 -5.37 0.60
N GLN A 37 8.48 -5.03 -0.42
CA GLN A 37 7.50 -3.95 -0.32
C GLN A 37 6.46 -4.28 0.76
N VAL A 38 5.92 -5.51 0.80
CA VAL A 38 4.96 -5.92 1.85
C VAL A 38 5.55 -5.84 3.27
N LEU A 39 6.83 -6.18 3.45
CA LEU A 39 7.53 -6.03 4.73
C LEU A 39 7.69 -4.56 5.13
N ASP A 40 8.08 -3.68 4.19
CA ASP A 40 8.19 -2.24 4.41
C ASP A 40 6.82 -1.60 4.76
N LEU A 41 5.74 -2.06 4.12
CA LEU A 41 4.36 -1.66 4.47
C LEU A 41 3.94 -2.11 5.88
N THR A 42 4.27 -3.34 6.25
CA THR A 42 3.95 -3.89 7.57
C THR A 42 4.69 -3.13 8.67
N ALA A 43 5.92 -2.67 8.37
CA ALA A 43 6.70 -1.86 9.28
C ALA A 43 6.26 -0.38 9.33
N LYS A 44 5.78 0.18 8.21
CA LYS A 44 5.34 1.58 8.11
C LYS A 44 3.87 1.81 8.45
N GLU A 45 3.07 0.75 8.58
CA GLU A 45 1.60 0.78 8.71
C GLU A 45 0.89 1.65 7.64
N CYS A 46 1.57 1.99 6.55
CA CYS A 46 1.11 2.94 5.54
C CYS A 46 1.40 2.41 4.13
N LEU A 47 0.44 2.58 3.22
CA LEU A 47 0.55 2.15 1.84
C LEU A 47 1.32 3.17 1.01
N THR A 48 2.39 2.73 0.37
CA THR A 48 3.08 3.55 -0.64
C THR A 48 2.25 3.66 -1.91
N ASP A 49 2.48 4.73 -2.69
CA ASP A 49 1.82 4.98 -3.97
C ASP A 49 1.91 3.78 -4.94
N GLU A 50 3.07 3.15 -5.02
CA GLU A 50 3.29 1.96 -5.86
C GLU A 50 2.40 0.79 -5.45
N ILE A 51 2.26 0.56 -4.15
CA ILE A 51 1.44 -0.55 -3.65
C ILE A 51 -0.05 -0.24 -3.77
N MET A 52 -0.45 1.00 -3.53
CA MET A 52 -1.81 1.43 -3.76
C MET A 52 -2.19 1.22 -5.23
N HIS A 53 -1.35 1.67 -6.16
CA HIS A 53 -1.57 1.50 -7.58
C HIS A 53 -1.59 0.01 -7.97
N LEU A 54 -0.64 -0.80 -7.49
CA LEU A 54 -0.62 -2.24 -7.76
C LEU A 54 -1.88 -2.94 -7.25
N SER A 55 -2.34 -2.59 -6.04
CA SER A 55 -3.54 -3.16 -5.42
C SER A 55 -4.79 -2.83 -6.22
N LEU A 56 -4.97 -1.57 -6.62
CA LEU A 56 -6.11 -1.13 -7.43
C LEU A 56 -6.09 -1.73 -8.83
N THR A 57 -4.93 -1.77 -9.49
CA THR A 57 -4.77 -2.39 -10.82
C THR A 57 -5.04 -3.89 -10.77
N LYS A 58 -4.64 -4.61 -9.72
CA LYS A 58 -5.01 -6.02 -9.54
C LYS A 58 -6.51 -6.23 -9.35
N LYS A 59 -7.18 -5.30 -8.67
CA LYS A 59 -8.61 -5.41 -8.37
C LYS A 59 -9.50 -5.01 -9.54
N PHE A 60 -9.10 -3.99 -10.30
CA PHE A 60 -9.95 -3.34 -11.31
C PHE A 60 -9.35 -3.31 -12.72
N GLY A 61 -8.04 -3.49 -12.88
CA GLY A 61 -7.35 -3.32 -14.16
C GLY A 61 -7.64 -4.37 -15.22
N THR A 62 -8.41 -5.42 -14.91
CA THR A 62 -8.93 -6.35 -15.92
C THR A 62 -10.21 -5.84 -16.57
N ASP A 63 -10.89 -4.84 -15.99
CA ASP A 63 -12.04 -4.19 -16.62
C ASP A 63 -11.56 -3.11 -17.60
N PRO A 64 -11.79 -3.26 -18.91
CA PRO A 64 -11.35 -2.28 -19.91
C PRO A 64 -12.04 -0.92 -19.78
N ASN A 65 -13.13 -0.82 -19.00
CA ASN A 65 -13.84 0.42 -18.75
C ASN A 65 -13.32 1.15 -17.51
N ILE A 66 -12.31 0.63 -16.81
CA ILE A 66 -11.75 1.27 -15.62
C ILE A 66 -10.30 1.64 -15.87
N VAL A 67 -9.95 2.90 -15.61
CA VAL A 67 -8.57 3.37 -15.62
C VAL A 67 -8.15 3.75 -14.20
N VAL A 68 -7.11 3.09 -13.72
CA VAL A 68 -6.53 3.32 -12.40
C VAL A 68 -5.32 4.23 -12.56
N PHE A 69 -5.29 5.36 -11.85
CA PHE A 69 -4.12 6.24 -11.78
C PHE A 69 -3.27 5.92 -10.55
N ALA A 70 -2.02 6.39 -10.56
CA ALA A 70 -1.18 6.41 -9.36
C ALA A 70 -1.58 7.61 -8.48
N ALA A 71 -1.41 7.49 -7.16
CA ALA A 71 -1.76 8.60 -6.25
C ALA A 71 -0.89 9.84 -6.54
N SER A 72 0.37 9.61 -6.90
CA SER A 72 1.31 10.64 -7.34
C SER A 72 0.85 11.47 -8.55
N THR A 73 -0.13 11.01 -9.35
CA THR A 73 -0.71 11.81 -10.44
C THR A 73 -1.37 13.09 -9.92
N LEU A 74 -1.93 13.06 -8.70
CA LEU A 74 -2.47 14.25 -8.04
C LEU A 74 -1.45 14.89 -7.08
N GLY A 75 -0.29 14.28 -6.88
CA GLY A 75 0.64 14.65 -5.84
C GLY A 75 0.05 14.40 -4.45
N VAL A 76 0.41 15.26 -3.50
CA VAL A 76 -0.16 15.23 -2.14
C VAL A 76 -1.25 16.28 -2.06
N VAL A 77 -2.40 15.95 -1.48
CA VAL A 77 -3.44 16.93 -1.18
C VAL A 77 -3.11 17.59 0.16
N LEU A 78 -2.77 18.88 0.11
CA LEU A 78 -2.47 19.71 1.29
C LEU A 78 -3.64 20.67 1.52
N ASP A 79 -4.24 20.61 2.70
CA ASP A 79 -5.38 21.47 3.07
C ASP A 79 -6.55 21.46 2.05
N GLY A 80 -6.79 20.30 1.42
CA GLY A 80 -7.82 20.15 0.40
C GLY A 80 -7.42 20.59 -1.01
N HIS A 81 -6.16 21.03 -1.20
CA HIS A 81 -5.63 21.45 -2.49
C HIS A 81 -4.67 20.41 -3.08
N ILE A 82 -4.91 20.07 -4.34
CA ILE A 82 -4.04 19.21 -5.16
C ILE A 82 -2.73 19.96 -5.46
N THR A 83 -1.58 19.34 -5.18
CA THR A 83 -0.27 19.96 -5.44
C THR A 83 0.24 19.72 -6.86
N ALA A 84 -0.27 18.71 -7.57
CA ALA A 84 0.14 18.44 -8.94
C ALA A 84 -0.30 19.54 -9.91
N ASN A 85 0.50 19.75 -10.95
CA ASN A 85 0.19 20.73 -11.98
C ASN A 85 -1.03 20.27 -12.80
N GLN A 86 -1.98 21.17 -13.00
CA GLN A 86 -3.16 20.94 -13.80
C GLN A 86 -2.84 20.46 -15.23
N SER A 87 -1.78 20.96 -15.87
CA SER A 87 -1.39 20.52 -17.22
C SER A 87 -0.97 19.06 -17.26
N ASP A 88 -0.30 18.60 -16.21
CA ASP A 88 0.22 17.23 -16.13
C ASP A 88 -0.91 16.24 -15.86
N ILE A 89 -1.90 16.65 -15.05
CA ILE A 89 -3.14 15.91 -14.84
C ILE A 89 -3.92 15.80 -16.16
N GLN A 90 -4.09 16.92 -16.88
CA GLN A 90 -4.77 16.93 -18.18
C GLN A 90 -4.09 16.04 -19.21
N LEU A 91 -2.76 16.08 -19.27
CA LEU A 91 -1.99 15.22 -20.16
C LEU A 91 -2.15 13.75 -19.78
N SER A 92 -2.12 13.43 -18.49
CA SER A 92 -2.32 12.07 -17.98
C SER A 92 -3.71 11.51 -18.28
N MET A 93 -4.72 12.37 -18.36
CA MET A 93 -6.09 12.01 -18.72
C MET A 93 -6.36 12.07 -20.23
N SER A 94 -5.39 12.49 -21.04
CA SER A 94 -5.60 12.65 -22.48
C SER A 94 -5.89 11.30 -23.14
N GLY A 95 -6.89 11.28 -24.04
CA GLY A 95 -7.31 10.06 -24.75
C GLY A 95 -8.34 9.21 -24.01
N LEU A 96 -8.64 9.51 -22.74
CA LEU A 96 -9.80 8.92 -22.06
C LEU A 96 -11.10 9.44 -22.66
N SER A 97 -12.10 8.58 -22.72
CA SER A 97 -13.38 8.83 -23.37
C SER A 97 -14.58 8.52 -22.49
N LYS A 98 -14.77 7.26 -22.10
CA LYS A 98 -15.95 6.75 -21.38
C LYS A 98 -15.59 5.90 -20.17
N GLU A 99 -14.31 5.77 -19.88
CA GLU A 99 -13.78 4.98 -18.81
C GLU A 99 -14.12 5.63 -17.46
N ILE A 100 -14.43 4.79 -16.47
CA ILE A 100 -14.49 5.17 -15.06
C ILE A 100 -13.05 5.37 -14.59
N VAL A 101 -12.74 6.56 -14.10
CA VAL A 101 -11.42 6.91 -13.62
C VAL A 101 -11.34 6.77 -12.10
N LEU A 102 -10.37 6.00 -11.62
CA LEU A 102 -10.07 5.85 -10.20
C LEU A 102 -8.79 6.61 -9.85
N PHE A 103 -8.94 7.62 -9.00
CA PHE A 103 -7.83 8.35 -8.39
C PHE A 103 -7.72 7.98 -6.91
N PRO A 104 -6.69 7.23 -6.50
CA PRO A 104 -6.28 7.24 -5.11
C PRO A 104 -5.75 8.64 -4.76
N VAL A 105 -6.13 9.15 -3.58
CA VAL A 105 -5.76 10.49 -3.11
C VAL A 105 -4.92 10.34 -1.85
N ASN A 106 -3.70 10.86 -1.88
CA ASN A 106 -2.85 10.96 -0.70
C ASN A 106 -3.12 12.30 -0.01
N CYS A 107 -3.78 12.27 1.13
CA CYS A 107 -4.11 13.45 1.91
C CYS A 107 -3.01 13.68 2.96
N ASN A 108 -2.28 14.78 2.82
CA ASN A 108 -1.25 15.24 3.75
C ASN A 108 -0.16 14.20 4.10
N GLY A 109 0.06 13.20 3.25
CA GLY A 109 1.04 12.14 3.49
C GLY A 109 0.63 11.11 4.56
N ASN A 110 -0.59 11.19 5.08
CA ASN A 110 -1.01 10.40 6.23
C ASN A 110 -2.43 9.80 6.12
N HIS A 111 -3.08 9.93 4.96
CA HIS A 111 -4.38 9.32 4.65
C HIS A 111 -4.48 8.93 3.18
#